data_AF-A0A1M4UKV7-F1
#
_entry.id   AF-A0A1M4UKV7-F1
#
_cell.length_a   1.000
_cell.length_b   1.000
_cell.length_c   1.000
_cell.angle_alpha   90.00
_cell.angle_beta   90.00
_cell.angle_gamma   90.00
#
_symmetry.space_group_name_H-M   'P 1'
#
loop_
_entity.id
_entity.type
_entity.pdbx_description
1 polymer ?
#
loop_
_entity_poly.entity_id
_entity_poly.type
_entity_poly.pdbx_seq_one_letter_code
_entity_poly.pdbx_strand_id
1 'polypeptide(L)'
;MRTPLLMFALLPLAAIAGVIAEGKSSLTPHESIEAGWRMFTIDTSAEACASAGKPVRFEIEPKVVTLHPGESWHPDKLVVRAYDANNRFVASVPLVISISGSSDVVDVRGSESIVRALRPGQQTITISNYCDHGLKHVAELRVLDERVQ
;
A
#
# COMPACT_ATOMS: atom_id res chain seq x y z
N MET A 1 4.27 18.27 -52.03
CA MET A 1 4.70 17.09 -51.24
C MET A 1 4.87 17.56 -49.81
N ARG A 2 4.00 17.10 -48.88
CA ARG A 2 4.06 17.44 -47.45
C ARG A 2 4.32 16.15 -46.68
N THR A 3 5.49 16.05 -46.06
CA THR A 3 5.88 14.96 -45.16
C THR A 3 5.16 15.15 -43.83
N PRO A 4 4.38 14.18 -43.31
CA PRO A 4 3.86 14.30 -41.96
C PRO A 4 4.98 13.94 -40.97
N LEU A 5 5.26 14.88 -40.06
CA LEU A 5 6.07 14.64 -38.87
C LEU A 5 5.29 13.64 -37.99
N LEU A 6 5.76 12.41 -37.87
CA LEU A 6 5.27 11.48 -36.84
C LEU A 6 5.79 11.97 -35.49
N MET A 7 4.92 12.61 -34.72
CA MET A 7 5.16 12.93 -33.32
C MET A 7 4.92 11.64 -32.51
N PHE A 8 6.00 10.90 -32.22
CA PHE A 8 5.96 9.80 -31.26
C PHE A 8 5.73 10.40 -29.86
N ALA A 9 4.49 10.35 -29.38
CA ALA A 9 4.20 10.58 -27.98
C ALA A 9 4.80 9.43 -27.17
N LEU A 10 5.90 9.70 -26.47
CA LEU A 10 6.39 8.84 -25.39
C LEU A 10 5.31 8.81 -24.30
N LEU A 11 4.51 7.74 -24.29
CA LEU A 11 3.68 7.41 -23.15
C LEU A 11 4.63 7.17 -21.95
N PRO A 12 4.47 7.87 -20.82
CA PRO A 12 5.24 7.56 -19.64
C PRO A 12 4.90 6.13 -19.22
N LEU A 13 5.91 5.26 -19.09
CA LEU A 13 5.73 3.99 -18.41
C LEU A 13 5.42 4.27 -16.94
N ALA A 14 4.14 4.39 -16.63
CA ALA A 14 3.57 4.30 -15.28
C ALA A 14 2.47 3.23 -15.35
N ALA A 15 2.31 2.28 -14.44
CA ALA A 15 2.87 2.10 -13.10
C ALA A 15 2.95 0.59 -12.81
N ILE A 16 3.88 0.16 -11.95
CA ILE A 16 3.71 -1.13 -11.28
C ILE A 16 2.66 -0.92 -10.20
N ALA A 17 1.41 -1.29 -10.45
CA ALA A 17 0.42 -1.51 -9.40
C ALA A 17 0.59 -2.95 -8.91
N GLY A 18 1.30 -3.13 -7.81
CA GLY A 18 1.57 -4.45 -7.24
C GLY A 18 0.96 -4.58 -5.85
N VAL A 19 0.18 -5.65 -5.62
CA VAL A 19 -0.10 -6.08 -4.24
C VAL A 19 1.22 -6.52 -3.63
N ILE A 20 1.49 -6.07 -2.40
CA ILE A 20 2.74 -6.36 -1.69
C ILE A 20 2.49 -7.18 -0.42
N ALA A 21 1.29 -7.06 0.13
CA ALA A 21 0.86 -7.80 1.30
C ALA A 21 -0.66 -7.85 1.39
N GLU A 22 -1.14 -8.85 2.09
CA GLU A 22 -2.48 -8.96 2.64
C GLU A 22 -2.34 -9.06 4.16
N GLY A 23 -3.34 -8.64 4.90
CA GLY A 23 -3.18 -8.57 6.35
C GLY A 23 -4.41 -8.14 7.10
N LYS A 24 -4.28 -7.81 8.37
CA LYS A 24 -5.36 -7.28 9.19
C LYS A 24 -5.01 -5.88 9.65
N SER A 25 -6.02 -5.01 9.70
CA SER A 25 -5.91 -3.72 10.37
C SER A 25 -5.52 -3.90 11.84
N SER A 26 -5.13 -2.82 12.50
CA SER A 26 -4.64 -2.87 13.87
C SER A 26 -5.63 -3.58 14.82
N LEU A 27 -5.09 -4.37 15.76
CA LEU A 27 -5.87 -5.05 16.79
C LEU A 27 -6.36 -4.06 17.85
N THR A 28 -5.54 -3.07 18.19
CA THR A 28 -5.87 -1.91 19.03
C THR A 28 -5.56 -0.60 18.29
N PRO A 29 -6.03 0.57 18.76
CA PRO A 29 -5.76 1.84 18.07
C PRO A 29 -4.28 2.25 17.98
N HIS A 30 -3.35 1.58 18.67
CA HIS A 30 -1.94 2.00 18.71
C HIS A 30 -0.97 0.94 18.17
N GLU A 31 -1.44 -0.29 17.97
CA GLU A 31 -0.62 -1.37 17.43
C GLU A 31 -0.54 -1.29 15.92
N SER A 32 0.57 -1.78 15.38
CA SER A 32 0.71 -1.91 13.95
C SER A 32 -0.21 -3.00 13.37
N ILE A 33 -0.27 -3.05 12.05
CA ILE A 33 -1.00 -4.09 11.32
C ILE A 33 -0.26 -5.44 11.36
N GLU A 34 -1.03 -6.51 11.23
CA GLU A 34 -0.50 -7.82 10.84
C GLU A 34 -0.50 -7.86 9.30
N ALA A 35 0.63 -8.11 8.65
CA ALA A 35 0.70 -8.15 7.19
C ALA A 35 1.72 -9.17 6.67
N GLY A 36 1.37 -9.87 5.60
CA GLY A 36 2.24 -10.83 4.93
C GLY A 36 1.81 -11.14 3.50
N TRP A 37 2.61 -11.90 2.77
CA TRP A 37 2.32 -12.21 1.37
C TRP A 37 1.11 -13.15 1.24
N ARG A 38 0.08 -12.70 0.50
CA ARG A 38 -1.10 -13.49 0.12
C ARG A 38 -1.79 -14.25 1.27
N MET A 39 -1.89 -13.61 2.44
CA MET A 39 -2.47 -14.18 3.66
C MET A 39 -3.90 -14.76 3.48
N PHE A 40 -4.75 -14.15 2.65
CA PHE A 40 -6.14 -14.57 2.43
C PHE A 40 -6.36 -15.24 1.08
N THR A 41 -5.61 -14.82 0.05
CA THR A 41 -5.81 -15.26 -1.34
C THR A 41 -5.25 -16.67 -1.62
N ILE A 42 -4.60 -17.32 -0.64
CA ILE A 42 -4.19 -18.72 -0.79
C ILE A 42 -5.22 -19.64 -0.13
N ASP A 43 -5.64 -19.39 1.13
CA ASP A 43 -6.34 -20.43 1.90
C ASP A 43 -7.59 -20.00 2.71
N THR A 44 -7.89 -18.70 2.92
CA THR A 44 -8.81 -18.31 4.02
C THR A 44 -9.76 -17.13 3.74
N SER A 45 -9.90 -16.71 2.49
CA SER A 45 -10.63 -15.48 2.12
C SER A 45 -12.09 -15.41 2.60
N ALA A 46 -12.88 -16.47 2.40
CA ALA A 46 -14.30 -16.47 2.77
C ALA A 46 -14.51 -16.43 4.29
N GLU A 47 -13.71 -17.17 5.04
CA GLU A 47 -13.78 -17.26 6.50
C GLU A 47 -13.33 -15.96 7.17
N ALA A 48 -12.25 -15.35 6.63
CA ALA A 48 -11.76 -14.05 7.07
C ALA A 48 -12.84 -12.98 6.90
N CYS A 49 -13.58 -12.99 5.78
CA CYS A 49 -14.63 -12.01 5.54
C CYS A 49 -15.93 -12.25 6.31
N ALA A 50 -16.29 -13.50 6.58
CA ALA A 50 -17.49 -13.82 7.35
C ALA A 50 -17.41 -13.32 8.81
N SER A 51 -16.20 -13.30 9.38
CA SER A 51 -15.94 -12.87 10.76
C SER A 51 -15.51 -11.40 10.89
N ALA A 52 -15.23 -10.72 9.77
CA ALA A 52 -14.76 -9.34 9.77
C ALA A 52 -15.87 -8.35 10.16
N GLY A 53 -15.48 -7.34 10.95
CA GLY A 53 -16.31 -6.15 11.11
C GLY A 53 -16.45 -5.38 9.78
N LYS A 54 -17.46 -4.52 9.70
CA LYS A 54 -17.77 -3.71 8.50
C LYS A 54 -17.31 -2.26 8.70
N PRO A 55 -16.05 -1.92 8.40
CA PRO A 55 -15.62 -0.54 8.47
C PRO A 55 -16.19 0.26 7.30
N VAL A 56 -16.38 1.56 7.53
CA VAL A 56 -16.72 2.54 6.49
C VAL A 56 -15.59 3.54 6.26
N ARG A 57 -14.55 3.48 7.09
CA ARG A 57 -13.45 4.44 7.11
C ARG A 57 -12.17 3.80 7.65
N PHE A 58 -11.04 4.18 7.07
CA PHE A 58 -9.70 3.90 7.61
C PHE A 58 -8.98 5.19 7.99
N GLU A 59 -8.09 5.11 8.96
CA GLU A 59 -7.03 6.08 9.23
C GLU A 59 -5.68 5.36 9.21
N ILE A 60 -4.67 5.95 8.57
CA ILE A 60 -3.34 5.37 8.45
C ILE A 60 -2.32 6.27 9.16
N GLU A 61 -1.41 5.65 9.90
CA GLU A 61 -0.27 6.31 10.51
C GLU A 61 1.01 5.46 10.34
N PRO A 62 2.13 6.05 9.89
CA PRO A 62 2.24 7.41 9.36
C PRO A 62 1.52 7.57 8.00
N LYS A 63 1.05 8.78 7.69
CA LYS A 63 0.49 9.11 6.36
C LYS A 63 1.56 9.19 5.27
N VAL A 64 2.82 9.42 5.67
CA VAL A 64 3.99 9.48 4.80
C VAL A 64 5.06 8.57 5.39
N VAL A 65 5.45 7.57 4.63
CA VAL A 65 6.62 6.73 4.90
C VAL A 65 7.80 7.34 4.19
N THR A 66 8.87 7.64 4.92
CA THR A 66 10.09 8.22 4.37
C THR A 66 11.21 7.20 4.43
N LEU A 67 11.93 7.04 3.31
CA LEU A 67 13.08 6.15 3.18
C LEU A 67 14.27 6.89 2.56
N HIS A 68 15.48 6.40 2.80
CA HIS A 68 16.68 6.76 2.06
C HIS A 68 17.05 5.65 1.05
N PRO A 69 17.74 5.97 -0.05
CA PRO A 69 18.23 4.95 -0.99
C PRO A 69 19.01 3.84 -0.26
N GLY A 70 18.66 2.59 -0.53
CA GLY A 70 19.24 1.41 0.15
C GLY A 70 18.46 0.93 1.37
N GLU A 71 17.57 1.74 1.94
CA GLU A 71 16.71 1.30 3.06
C GLU A 71 15.60 0.35 2.60
N SER A 72 15.10 -0.43 3.56
CA SER A 72 13.98 -1.35 3.36
C SER A 72 12.84 -1.05 4.34
N TRP A 73 11.62 -1.27 3.88
CA TRP A 73 10.40 -1.03 4.63
C TRP A 73 9.44 -2.21 4.51
N HIS A 74 8.71 -2.44 5.60
CA HIS A 74 7.70 -3.47 5.72
C HIS A 74 6.35 -2.81 6.05
N PRO A 75 5.23 -3.32 5.49
CA PRO A 75 3.90 -2.78 5.78
C PRO A 75 3.47 -2.89 7.25
N ASP A 76 4.03 -3.83 8.00
CA ASP A 76 3.81 -4.01 9.45
C ASP A 76 4.34 -2.84 10.31
N LYS A 77 4.95 -1.82 9.69
CA LYS A 77 5.29 -0.54 10.32
C LYS A 77 4.15 0.48 10.28
N LEU A 78 3.03 0.17 9.62
CA LEU A 78 1.83 1.01 9.61
C LEU A 78 0.92 0.65 10.78
N VAL A 79 0.29 1.67 11.35
CA VAL A 79 -0.95 1.55 12.12
C VAL A 79 -2.10 1.88 11.19
N VAL A 80 -3.05 0.95 11.04
CA VAL A 80 -4.26 1.16 10.23
C VAL A 80 -5.46 0.94 11.11
N ARG A 81 -6.14 2.04 11.43
CA ARG A 81 -7.33 2.04 12.28
C ARG A 81 -8.56 1.99 11.41
N ALA A 82 -9.48 1.10 11.73
CA ALA A 82 -10.75 0.97 11.03
C ALA A 82 -11.91 1.44 11.91
N TYR A 83 -12.88 2.10 11.30
CA TYR A 83 -14.03 2.65 12.02
C TYR A 83 -15.34 2.30 11.33
N ASP A 84 -16.36 1.96 12.11
CA ASP A 84 -17.73 1.74 11.63
C ASP A 84 -18.47 3.06 11.39
N ALA A 85 -19.73 2.97 10.94
CA ALA A 85 -20.59 4.14 10.69
C ALA A 85 -20.90 4.97 11.96
N ASN A 86 -20.69 4.42 13.14
CA ASN A 86 -20.87 5.09 14.43
C ASN A 86 -19.55 5.62 15.00
N ASN A 87 -18.48 5.64 14.20
CA ASN A 87 -17.12 6.03 14.59
C ASN A 87 -16.53 5.16 15.72
N ARG A 88 -16.96 3.90 15.83
CA ARG A 88 -16.38 2.93 16.76
C ARG A 88 -15.23 2.19 16.08
N PHE A 89 -14.17 1.96 16.83
CA PHE A 89 -13.02 1.20 16.36
C PHE A 89 -13.41 -0.25 16.04
N VAL A 90 -12.97 -0.74 14.89
CA VAL A 90 -13.17 -2.11 14.42
C VAL A 90 -11.80 -2.77 14.32
N ALA A 91 -11.55 -3.76 15.17
CA ALA A 91 -10.29 -4.47 15.19
C ALA A 91 -10.15 -5.43 14.00
N SER A 92 -8.92 -5.65 13.55
CA SER A 92 -8.53 -6.78 12.71
C SER A 92 -9.30 -6.95 11.40
N VAL A 93 -9.66 -5.85 10.72
CA VAL A 93 -10.31 -5.88 9.40
C VAL A 93 -9.33 -6.41 8.35
N PRO A 94 -9.71 -7.39 7.51
CA PRO A 94 -8.90 -7.84 6.38
C PRO A 94 -8.53 -6.72 5.40
N LEU A 95 -7.25 -6.61 5.07
CA LEU A 95 -6.64 -5.57 4.23
C LEU A 95 -5.89 -6.16 3.03
N VAL A 96 -5.86 -5.40 1.94
CA VAL A 96 -4.91 -5.53 0.82
C VAL A 96 -4.06 -4.28 0.78
N ILE A 97 -2.75 -4.47 0.68
CA ILE A 97 -1.77 -3.39 0.61
C ILE A 97 -1.09 -3.48 -0.75
N SER A 98 -1.16 -2.39 -1.50
CA SER A 98 -0.55 -2.29 -2.83
C SER A 98 0.26 -1.03 -2.97
N ILE A 99 1.32 -1.08 -3.77
CA ILE A 99 2.11 0.08 -4.16
C ILE A 99 1.89 0.36 -5.64
N SER A 100 1.84 1.65 -5.98
CA SER A 100 1.78 2.13 -7.35
C SER A 100 2.74 3.28 -7.61
N GLY A 101 3.34 3.27 -8.81
CA GLY A 101 4.22 4.29 -9.35
C GLY A 101 5.36 3.68 -10.17
N SER A 102 6.49 4.39 -10.28
CA SER A 102 7.67 3.96 -11.03
C SER A 102 8.51 2.94 -10.24
N SER A 103 8.87 1.82 -10.87
CA SER A 103 9.80 0.82 -10.31
C SER A 103 11.23 1.31 -10.19
N ASP A 104 11.59 2.43 -10.81
CA ASP A 104 12.95 2.99 -10.68
C ASP A 104 13.18 3.59 -9.28
N VAL A 105 12.09 3.89 -8.55
CA VAL A 105 12.14 4.43 -7.18
C VAL A 105 12.27 3.32 -6.15
N VAL A 106 11.58 2.19 -6.36
CA VAL A 106 11.53 1.08 -5.39
C VAL A 106 11.54 -0.30 -6.06
N ASP A 107 12.21 -1.25 -5.42
CA ASP A 107 12.05 -2.70 -5.66
C ASP A 107 10.99 -3.25 -4.70
N VAL A 108 10.02 -3.99 -5.22
CA VAL A 108 8.90 -4.53 -4.47
C VAL A 108 8.97 -6.05 -4.50
N ARG A 109 9.14 -6.66 -3.33
CA ARG A 109 9.19 -8.10 -3.15
C ARG A 109 7.95 -8.56 -2.42
N GLY A 110 6.86 -8.72 -3.17
CA GLY A 110 5.57 -9.15 -2.63
C GLY A 110 5.69 -10.44 -1.81
N SER A 111 6.44 -11.43 -2.30
CA SER A 111 6.67 -12.71 -1.62
C SER A 111 7.31 -12.60 -0.23
N GLU A 112 8.03 -11.50 0.03
CA GLU A 112 8.65 -11.19 1.33
C GLU A 112 7.90 -10.06 2.07
N SER A 113 6.92 -9.43 1.43
CA SER A 113 6.27 -8.19 1.85
C SER A 113 7.25 -7.06 2.17
N ILE A 114 8.27 -6.90 1.32
CA ILE A 114 9.33 -5.89 1.47
C ILE A 114 9.31 -4.89 0.32
N VAL A 115 9.57 -3.62 0.66
CA VAL A 115 9.84 -2.54 -0.29
C VAL A 115 11.26 -2.04 -0.04
N ARG A 116 12.08 -1.97 -1.09
CA ARG A 116 13.45 -1.43 -1.00
C ARG A 116 13.54 -0.14 -1.79
N ALA A 117 14.07 0.90 -1.16
CA ALA A 117 14.31 2.17 -1.82
C ALA A 117 15.52 2.06 -2.76
N LEU A 118 15.33 2.39 -4.03
CA LEU A 118 16.39 2.36 -5.06
C LEU A 118 16.91 3.75 -5.38
N ARG A 119 15.99 4.71 -5.57
CA ARG A 119 16.31 6.08 -5.98
C ARG A 119 15.34 7.08 -5.35
N PRO A 120 15.72 8.36 -5.23
CA PRO A 120 14.81 9.40 -4.76
C PRO A 120 13.55 9.49 -5.62
N GLY A 121 12.41 9.73 -4.99
CA GLY A 121 11.12 9.80 -5.67
C GLY A 121 9.94 9.58 -4.73
N GLN A 122 8.75 9.51 -5.30
CA GLN A 122 7.51 9.29 -4.54
C GLN A 122 6.68 8.18 -5.18
N GLN A 123 6.00 7.41 -4.33
CA GLN A 123 5.09 6.33 -4.66
C GLN A 123 3.83 6.44 -3.81
N THR A 124 2.77 5.75 -4.24
CA THR A 124 1.51 5.69 -3.51
C THR A 124 1.33 4.31 -2.90
N ILE A 125 1.12 4.25 -1.58
CA ILE A 125 0.66 3.06 -0.86
C ILE A 125 -0.86 3.14 -0.78
N THR A 126 -1.56 2.14 -1.31
CA THR A 126 -3.01 2.01 -1.18
C THR A 126 -3.32 0.87 -0.23
N ILE A 127 -4.12 1.15 0.80
CA ILE A 127 -4.69 0.18 1.71
C ILE A 127 -6.18 0.07 1.42
N SER A 128 -6.63 -1.13 1.08
CA SER A 128 -8.02 -1.43 0.74
C SER A 128 -8.57 -2.49 1.67
N ASN A 129 -9.87 -2.45 1.96
CA ASN A 129 -10.53 -3.57 2.62
C ASN A 129 -10.57 -4.76 1.65
N TYR A 130 -10.12 -5.92 2.11
CA TYR A 130 -10.14 -7.15 1.31
C TYR A 130 -11.57 -7.62 1.04
N CYS A 131 -12.45 -7.49 2.03
CA CYS A 131 -13.82 -8.02 1.98
C CYS A 131 -14.82 -7.08 1.29
N ASP A 132 -14.47 -5.80 1.17
CA ASP A 132 -15.23 -4.79 0.46
C ASP A 132 -14.26 -3.84 -0.28
N HIS A 133 -14.09 -4.07 -1.58
CA HIS A 133 -13.15 -3.31 -2.39
C HIS A 133 -13.53 -1.84 -2.59
N GLY A 134 -14.69 -1.39 -2.08
CA GLY A 134 -15.12 0.00 -2.12
C GLY A 134 -14.34 0.91 -1.17
N LEU A 135 -13.87 0.39 -0.03
CA LEU A 135 -13.15 1.19 0.96
C LEU A 135 -11.65 1.16 0.72
N LYS A 136 -11.09 2.32 0.36
CA LYS A 136 -9.66 2.53 0.11
C LYS A 136 -9.14 3.75 0.83
N HIS A 137 -7.91 3.68 1.32
CA HIS A 137 -7.20 4.82 1.87
C HIS A 137 -5.75 4.82 1.39
N VAL A 138 -5.16 6.00 1.36
CA VAL A 138 -3.86 6.23 0.72
C VAL A 138 -2.87 6.77 1.74
N ALA A 139 -1.66 6.23 1.70
CA ALA A 139 -0.47 6.81 2.28
C ALA A 139 0.57 7.05 1.17
N GLU A 140 1.54 7.90 1.45
CA GLU A 140 2.64 8.18 0.52
C GLU A 140 3.90 7.44 0.97
N LEU A 141 4.69 6.98 0.01
CA LEU A 141 6.05 6.53 0.24
C LEU A 141 7.01 7.47 -0.49
N ARG A 142 7.91 8.10 0.25
CA ARG A 142 8.89 9.06 -0.26
C ARG A 142 10.28 8.52 -0.03
N VAL A 143 11.09 8.50 -1.08
CA VAL A 143 12.52 8.24 -1.00
C VAL A 143 13.25 9.56 -1.15
N LEU A 144 14.02 9.96 -0.14
CA LEU A 144 14.72 11.25 -0.10
C LEU A 144 15.99 11.25 -0.97
N ASP A 145 16.40 12.43 -1.45
CA ASP A 145 17.74 12.64 -2.02
C ASP A 145 18.66 13.15 -0.91
N GLU A 146 19.71 12.39 -0.59
CA GLU A 146 20.71 12.77 0.41
C GLU A 146 21.52 14.01 0.01
N ARG A 147 21.48 14.42 -1.27
CA ARG A 147 22.21 15.59 -1.78
C ARG A 147 21.50 16.93 -1.55
N VAL A 148 20.36 16.93 -0.86
CA VAL A 148 19.53 18.12 -0.60
C VAL A 148 19.52 18.53 0.88
N GLN A 149 20.51 18.07 1.67
CA GLN A 149 20.72 18.53 3.05
C GLN A 149 21.82 19.60 3.14
#